data_AF-A0A0M3LPR3-F1
#
_entry.id   AF-A0A0M3LPR3-F1
#
_cell.length_a   1.000
_cell.length_b   1.000
_cell.length_c   1.000
_cell.angle_alpha   90.00
_cell.angle_beta   90.00
_cell.angle_gamma   90.00
#
_symmetry.space_group_name_H-M   'P 1'
#
loop_
_entity.id
_entity.type
_entity.pdbx_description
1 polymer ?
#
loop_
_entity_poly.entity_id
_entity_poly.type
_entity_poly.pdbx_seq_one_letter_code
_entity_poly.pdbx_strand_id
1 'polypeptide(L)' 'ATNLYEGYIEKDTRQFSDKQVFGTPEYIAPEVILRQGYGKPVDWWSMGIILYEFLIGCVPFFGETPEELFAHTVN' A
#
# COMPACT_ATOMS: atom_id res chain seq x y z
N ALA A 1 2.78 16.80 -27.43
CA ALA A 1 1.61 15.92 -27.20
C ALA A 1 1.65 15.20 -25.85
N THR A 2 2.72 15.32 -25.05
CA THR A 2 2.90 14.54 -23.80
C THR A 2 2.36 15.24 -22.55
N ASN A 3 2.27 16.57 -22.54
CA ASN A 3 1.94 17.36 -21.35
C ASN A 3 0.45 17.29 -20.92
N LEU A 4 -0.41 16.66 -21.72
CA LEU A 4 -1.84 16.47 -21.39
C LEU A 4 -2.08 15.22 -20.53
N TYR A 5 -1.20 14.22 -20.60
CA TYR A 5 -1.28 13.00 -19.77
C TYR A 5 -0.79 13.26 -18.35
N GLU A 6 0.24 14.08 -18.22
CA GLU A 6 0.86 14.43 -16.95
C GLU A 6 -0.13 15.16 -16.01
N GLY A 7 -0.95 16.05 -16.57
CA GLY A 7 -2.01 16.75 -15.82
C GLY A 7 -3.23 15.88 -15.43
N TYR A 8 -3.39 14.68 -16.02
CA TYR A 8 -4.47 13.75 -15.65
C TYR A 8 -4.07 12.83 -14.49
N ILE A 9 -2.77 12.64 -14.26
CA ILE A 9 -2.25 11.77 -13.19
C ILE A 9 -2.39 12.42 -11.81
N GLU A 10 -2.43 13.74 -11.68
CA GLU A 10 -2.44 14.38 -10.37
C GLU A 10 -3.85 14.50 -9.72
N LYS A 11 -4.94 14.38 -10.48
CA LYS A 11 -6.29 14.70 -9.98
C LYS A 11 -7.00 13.61 -9.18
N ASP A 12 -6.46 12.39 -9.16
CA ASP A 12 -7.07 11.25 -8.42
C ASP A 12 -6.38 10.95 -7.09
N THR A 13 -5.56 11.86 -6.57
CA THR A 13 -5.18 11.83 -5.15
C THR A 13 -6.37 12.29 -4.31
N ARG A 14 -7.51 11.59 -4.42
CA ARG A 14 -8.52 11.64 -3.38
C ARG A 14 -7.84 11.10 -2.15
N GLN A 15 -7.57 11.97 -1.20
CA GLN A 15 -7.13 11.64 0.13
C GLN A 15 -8.28 10.82 0.75
N PHE A 16 -8.25 9.50 0.53
CA PHE A 16 -9.30 8.61 1.01
C PHE A 16 -9.17 8.55 2.53
N SER A 17 -10.05 9.26 3.21
CA SER A 17 -10.18 9.22 4.66
C SER A 17 -11.08 8.05 5.04
N ASP A 18 -10.66 6.84 4.72
CA ASP A 18 -11.36 5.65 5.21
C ASP A 18 -10.96 5.42 6.66
N LYS A 19 -11.93 5.55 7.57
CA LYS A 19 -11.74 5.37 9.01
C LYS A 19 -11.39 3.92 9.39
N GLN A 20 -11.58 2.99 8.45
CA GLN A 20 -11.45 1.57 8.62
C GLN A 20 -10.59 1.01 7.49
N VAL A 21 -9.49 0.37 7.87
CA VAL A 21 -8.56 -0.29 6.95
C VAL A 21 -9.21 -1.61 6.55
N PHE A 22 -9.65 -1.73 5.29
CA PHE A 22 -10.20 -2.96 4.73
C PHE A 22 -9.17 -3.60 3.80
N GLY A 23 -8.89 -4.89 3.98
CA GLY A 23 -7.94 -5.64 3.15
C GLY A 23 -7.22 -6.74 3.94
N THR A 24 -6.41 -7.54 3.24
CA THR A 24 -5.48 -8.47 3.88
C THR A 24 -4.27 -7.66 4.38
N PRO A 25 -3.93 -7.72 5.68
CA PRO A 25 -2.98 -6.79 6.30
C PRO A 25 -1.56 -6.87 5.72
N GLU A 26 -1.23 -7.96 5.03
CA GLU A 26 0.09 -8.24 4.42
C GLU A 26 0.41 -7.35 3.21
N TYR A 27 -0.62 -6.79 2.55
CA TYR A 27 -0.46 -6.00 1.31
C TYR A 27 -0.58 -4.50 1.55
N ILE A 28 -0.73 -4.09 2.81
CA ILE A 28 -1.03 -2.71 3.19
C ILE A 28 0.27 -1.94 3.35
N ALA A 29 0.35 -0.78 2.70
CA ALA A 29 1.52 0.08 2.80
C ALA A 29 1.61 0.77 4.18
N PRO A 30 2.82 1.01 4.70
CA PRO A 30 3.03 1.60 6.02
C PRO A 30 2.36 2.97 6.19
N GLU A 31 2.27 3.78 5.14
CA GLU A 31 1.59 5.09 5.17
C GLU A 31 0.07 4.98 5.37
N VAL A 32 -0.55 3.89 4.93
CA VAL A 32 -1.97 3.59 5.15
C VAL A 32 -2.20 3.22 6.62
N ILE A 33 -1.30 2.41 7.19
CA ILE A 33 -1.32 2.01 8.60
C ILE A 33 -1.16 3.25 9.48
N LEU A 34 -0.21 4.12 9.13
CA LEU A 34 0.05 5.38 9.84
C LEU A 34 -0.98 6.47 9.57
N ARG A 35 -2.01 6.21 8.74
CA ARG A 35 -3.06 7.15 8.35
C ARG A 35 -2.52 8.49 7.83
N GLN A 36 -1.36 8.48 7.16
CA GLN A 36 -0.68 9.70 6.71
C GLN A 36 -1.31 10.34 5.45
N GLY A 37 -2.48 9.86 5.03
CA GLY A 37 -3.06 10.18 3.74
C GLY A 37 -2.33 9.36 2.67
N TYR A 38 -3.04 8.42 2.07
CA TYR A 38 -2.50 7.60 0.99
C TYR A 38 -3.03 8.10 -0.36
N GLY A 39 -2.30 7.76 -1.41
CA GLY A 39 -2.67 8.02 -2.79
C GLY A 39 -2.09 6.92 -3.68
N LYS A 40 -1.89 7.20 -4.97
CA LYS A 40 -1.34 6.26 -5.96
C LYS A 40 -0.08 5.46 -5.57
N PRO A 41 0.88 5.95 -4.74
CA PRO A 41 2.03 5.11 -4.35
C PRO A 41 1.66 3.83 -3.58
N VAL A 42 0.51 3.79 -2.90
CA VAL A 42 0.06 2.59 -2.15
C VAL A 42 -0.11 1.38 -3.07
N ASP A 43 -0.58 1.59 -4.30
CA ASP A 43 -0.83 0.52 -5.26
C ASP A 43 0.50 -0.13 -5.71
N TRP A 44 1.57 0.67 -5.78
CA TRP A 44 2.91 0.18 -6.10
C TRP A 44 3.50 -0.65 -4.97
N TRP A 45 3.20 -0.33 -3.71
CA TRP A 45 3.57 -1.15 -2.58
C TRP A 45 2.92 -2.54 -2.68
N SER A 46 1.60 -2.60 -2.80
CA SER A 46 0.87 -3.87 -2.93
C SER A 46 1.32 -4.68 -4.14
N MET A 47 1.63 -4.02 -5.27
CA MET A 47 2.21 -4.68 -6.45
C MET A 47 3.58 -5.31 -6.14
N GLY A 48 4.43 -4.64 -5.36
CA GLY A 48 5.72 -5.16 -4.92
C GLY A 48 5.58 -6.41 -4.05
N ILE A 49 4.62 -6.42 -3.12
CA ILE A 49 4.31 -7.58 -2.29
C ILE A 49 3.87 -8.78 -3.13
N ILE A 50 2.94 -8.57 -4.08
CA ILE A 50 2.46 -9.62 -5.00
C ILE A 50 3.60 -10.16 -5.86
N LEU A 51 4.47 -9.28 -6.37
CA LEU A 51 5.62 -9.71 -7.17
C LEU A 51 6.59 -10.56 -6.34
N TYR A 52 6.84 -10.17 -5.10
CA TYR A 52 7.66 -10.96 -4.18
C TYR A 52 7.04 -12.34 -3.91
N GLU A 53 5.74 -12.38 -3.65
CA GLU A 53 5.01 -13.63 -3.43
C GLU A 53 5.08 -14.55 -4.65
N PHE A 54 4.98 -14.02 -5.87
CA PHE A 54 5.15 -14.84 -7.07
C PHE A 54 6.56 -15.40 -7.25
N LEU A 55 7.60 -14.71 -6.77
CA LEU A 55 8.98 -15.15 -6.91
C LEU A 55 9.40 -16.13 -5.81
N ILE A 56 8.95 -15.90 -4.58
CA ILE A 56 9.41 -16.63 -3.39
C ILE A 56 8.38 -17.65 -2.90
N GLY A 57 7.10 -17.44 -3.22
CA GLY A 57 5.97 -18.26 -2.76
C GLY A 57 5.45 -17.90 -1.37
N CYS A 58 5.93 -16.82 -0.77
CA CYS A 58 5.43 -16.27 0.50
C CYS A 58 5.50 -14.75 0.49
N VAL A 59 4.69 -14.11 1.35
CA VAL A 59 4.75 -12.66 1.58
C VAL A 59 6.02 -12.27 2.35
N PRO A 60 6.59 -11.06 2.12
CA PRO A 60 7.82 -10.63 2.77
C PRO A 60 7.61 -10.27 4.25
N PHE A 61 6.40 -9.81 4.61
CA PHE A 61 6.01 -9.49 5.98
C PHE A 61 4.88 -10.41 6.40
N PHE A 62 5.10 -11.13 7.49
CA PHE A 62 4.13 -12.03 8.11
C PHE A 62 4.19 -11.83 9.62
N GLY A 63 3.04 -11.88 10.29
CA GLY A 63 2.95 -11.80 11.74
C GLY A 63 1.80 -12.68 12.23
N GLU A 64 1.92 -13.25 13.42
CA GLU A 64 0.84 -14.06 14.01
C GLU A 64 -0.36 -13.20 14.40
N THR A 65 -0.09 -11.90 14.65
CA THR A 65 -1.10 -10.89 14.94
C THR A 65 -1.00 -9.73 13.95
N PRO A 66 -2.13 -9.07 13.61
CA PRO A 66 -2.11 -7.87 12.77
C PRO A 66 -1.20 -6.78 13.31
N GLU A 67 -1.12 -6.62 14.63
CA GLU A 67 -0.28 -5.64 15.30
C GLU A 67 1.21 -5.89 15.07
N GLU A 68 1.64 -7.16 15.16
CA GLU A 68 3.02 -7.57 14.89
C GLU A 68 3.38 -7.39 13.41
N LEU A 69 2.48 -7.79 12.51
CA LEU A 69 2.64 -7.58 11.07
C LEU A 69 2.79 -6.09 10.72
N PHE A 70 1.97 -5.23 11.33
CA PHE A 70 2.07 -3.78 11.16
C PHE A 70 3.38 -3.22 11.73
N ALA A 71 3.85 -3.74 12.87
CA ALA A 71 5.13 -3.35 13.43
C ALA A 71 6.31 -3.72 12.52
N HIS A 72 6.28 -4.90 11.88
CA HIS A 72 7.28 -5.32 10.89
C HIS A 72 7.22 -4.53 9.58
N THR A 73 6.03 -4.05 9.21
CA THR A 73 5.84 -3.26 7.99
C THR A 73 6.31 -1.81 8.16
N VAL A 74 6.28 -1.28 9.40
CA VAL A 74 6.57 0.14 9.71
C VAL A 74 7.99 0.39 10.23
N ASN A 75 8.68 -0.60 10.82
CA ASN A 75 10.07 -0.50 11.30
C ASN A 75 11.10 -0.97 10.28
#